data_AF-D9PG92-F1
#
_entry.id   AF-D9PG92-F1
#
_cell.length_a   1.000
_cell.length_b   1.000
_cell.length_c   1.000
_cell.angle_alpha   90.00
_cell.angle_beta   90.00
_cell.angle_gamma   90.00
#
_symmetry.space_group_name_H-M   'P 1'
#
loop_
_entity.id
_entity.type
_entity.pdbx_description
1 polymer ?
#
loop_
_entity_poly.entity_id
_entity_poly.type
_entity_poly.pdbx_seq_one_letter_code
_entity_poly.pdbx_strand_id
1 'polypeptide(L)' 'MKAQDLKYLQLVQELSEERGLTQRDLFLRLGMAQGLVNRYLKRLAQKGWIKLTT' A
#
# COMPACT_ATOMS: atom_id res chain seq x y z
N MET A 1 -11.68 -9.28 13.18
CA MET A 1 -10.61 -8.63 12.39
C MET A 1 -11.17 -7.34 11.80
N LYS A 2 -10.52 -6.17 11.93
CA LYS A 2 -11.10 -4.92 11.41
C LYS A 2 -10.94 -4.87 9.89
N ALA A 3 -11.89 -4.28 9.17
CA ALA A 3 -11.82 -4.15 7.70
C ALA A 3 -10.54 -3.41 7.21
N GLN A 4 -9.99 -2.53 8.03
CA GLN A 4 -8.73 -1.84 7.77
C GLN A 4 -7.51 -2.77 7.82
N ASP A 5 -7.54 -3.80 8.68
CA ASP A 5 -6.44 -4.77 8.79
C ASP A 5 -6.37 -5.65 7.53
N LEU A 6 -7.53 -6.02 6.98
CA LEU A 6 -7.66 -6.73 5.70
C LEU A 6 -7.06 -5.93 4.54
N LYS A 7 -7.43 -4.65 4.43
CA LYS A 7 -6.92 -3.76 3.36
C LYS A 7 -5.42 -3.52 3.47
N TYR A 8 -4.89 -3.42 4.68
CA TYR A 8 -3.45 -3.34 4.91
C TYR A 8 -2.73 -4.62 4.49
N LEU A 9 -3.29 -5.79 4.81
CA LEU A 9 -2.73 -7.08 4.38
C LEU A 9 -2.70 -7.21 2.86
N GLN A 10 -3.81 -6.87 2.19
CA GLN A 10 -3.88 -6.86 0.72
C GLN A 10 -2.84 -5.93 0.09
N LEU A 11 -2.65 -4.73 0.66
CA LEU A 11 -1.61 -3.81 0.21
C LEU A 11 -0.21 -4.43 0.28
N VAL A 12 0.12 -5.06 1.41
CA VAL A 12 1.44 -5.68 1.59
C VAL A 12 1.62 -6.84 0.60
N GLN A 13 0.57 -7.60 0.32
CA GLN A 13 0.59 -8.68 -0.67
C GLN A 13 0.88 -8.15 -2.08
N GLU A 14 0.14 -7.14 -2.56
CA GLU A 14 0.36 -6.52 -3.88
C GLU A 14 1.80 -6.00 -4.02
N LEU A 15 2.32 -5.32 -3.00
CA LEU A 15 3.69 -4.80 -2.99
C LEU A 15 4.77 -5.89 -2.97
N SER A 16 4.42 -7.09 -2.50
CA SER A 16 5.33 -8.24 -2.48
C SER A 16 5.33 -8.98 -3.82
N GLU A 17 4.21 -8.99 -4.53
CA GLU A 17 4.02 -9.72 -5.78
C GLU A 17 4.48 -8.91 -7.00
N GLU A 18 4.27 -7.59 -7.00
CA GLU A 18 4.55 -6.73 -8.15
C GLU A 18 5.49 -5.57 -7.77
N ARG A 19 6.58 -5.43 -8.53
CA ARG A 19 7.54 -4.33 -8.37
C ARG A 19 7.13 -3.15 -9.23
N GLY A 20 7.37 -1.94 -8.74
CA GLY A 20 7.12 -0.71 -9.50
C GLY A 20 5.67 -0.24 -9.50
N LEU A 21 4.82 -0.79 -8.61
CA LEU A 21 3.46 -0.31 -8.40
C LEU A 21 3.47 1.17 -7.99
N THR A 22 2.65 1.97 -8.68
CA THR A 22 2.43 3.35 -8.29
C THR A 22 1.37 3.44 -7.20
N GLN A 23 1.33 4.57 -6.50
CA GLN A 23 0.23 4.86 -5.57
C GLN A 23 -1.14 4.83 -6.27
N ARG A 24 -1.19 5.20 -7.57
CA ARG A 24 -2.42 5.18 -8.37
C ARG A 24 -2.92 3.77 -8.61
N ASP A 25 -2.03 2.86 -8.96
CA ASP A 25 -2.38 1.45 -9.18
C ASP A 25 -2.96 0.85 -7.91
N LEU A 26 -2.32 1.11 -6.78
CA LEU A 26 -2.71 0.57 -5.48
C LEU A 26 -4.11 1.02 -5.03
N PHE A 27 -4.46 2.31 -5.16
CA PHE A 27 -5.77 2.77 -4.70
C PHE A 27 -6.90 2.29 -5.62
N LEU A 28 -6.64 2.18 -6.93
CA LEU A 28 -7.60 1.66 -7.92
C LEU A 28 -7.83 0.16 -7.71
N ARG A 29 -6.77 -0.64 -7.63
CA ARG A 29 -6.87 -2.10 -7.45
C ARG A 29 -7.49 -2.48 -6.12
N LEU A 30 -7.11 -1.78 -5.04
CA LEU A 30 -7.56 -2.13 -3.69
C LEU A 30 -8.89 -1.47 -3.32
N GLY A 31 -9.48 -0.63 -4.18
CA GLY A 31 -10.72 0.09 -3.89
C GLY A 31 -10.61 0.95 -2.64
N MET A 32 -9.45 1.57 -2.42
CA MET A 32 -9.15 2.38 -1.25
C MET A 32 -9.10 3.86 -1.59
N ALA A 33 -9.38 4.71 -0.60
CA ALA A 33 -9.08 6.13 -0.73
C ALA A 33 -7.56 6.35 -0.88
N GLN A 34 -7.15 7.23 -1.79
CA GLN A 34 -5.73 7.54 -2.05
C GLN A 34 -4.97 7.98 -0.78
N GLY A 35 -5.63 8.70 0.13
CA GLY A 35 -5.06 9.11 1.41
C GLY A 35 -4.76 7.94 2.37
N LEU A 36 -5.57 6.88 2.32
CA LEU A 36 -5.34 5.66 3.12
C LEU A 36 -4.12 4.90 2.60
N VAL A 37 -4.05 4.72 1.27
CA VAL A 37 -2.88 4.13 0.60
C VAL A 37 -1.62 4.93 0.93
N ASN A 38 -1.67 6.27 0.84
CA ASN A 38 -0.53 7.14 1.19
C ASN A 38 -0.04 6.89 2.62
N ARG A 39 -0.95 6.85 3.60
CA ARG A 39 -0.59 6.61 5.00
C ARG A 39 0.08 5.26 5.18
N TYR A 40 -0.42 4.21 4.54
CA TYR A 40 0.20 2.89 4.63
C TYR A 40 1.56 2.84 3.96
N LEU A 41 1.70 3.41 2.76
CA LEU A 41 2.99 3.50 2.07
C LEU A 41 4.04 4.26 2.89
N LYS A 42 3.67 5.41 3.47
CA LYS A 42 4.56 6.16 4.38
C LYS A 42 4.94 5.34 5.61
N ARG A 43 3.99 4.62 6.21
CA ARG A 43 4.26 3.75 7.37
C ARG A 43 5.21 2.60 7.02
N LEU A 44 5.05 2.00 5.85
CA LEU A 44 5.93 0.92 5.36
C LEU A 44 7.33 1.45 5.06
N ALA A 45 7.44 2.63 4.45
CA ALA A 45 8.71 3.29 4.17
C ALA A 45 9.45 3.68 5.45
N GLN A 46 8.74 4.21 6.46
CA GLN A 46 9.32 4.52 7.78
C GLN A 46 9.87 3.29 8.50
N LYS A 47 9.30 2.11 8.25
CA LYS A 47 9.81 0.83 8.77
C LYS A 47 10.96 0.25 7.94
N GLY A 48 11.32 0.86 6.81
CA GLY A 48 12.34 0.37 5.90
C GLY A 48 11.90 -0.83 5.05
N TRP A 49 10.60 -1.13 4.98
CA TRP A 49 10.10 -2.31 4.25
C TRP A 49 9.98 -2.06 2.75
N ILE A 50 9.77 -0.80 2.35
CA ILE A 50 9.70 -0.39 0.95
C ILE A 50 10.52 0.87 0.71
N LYS A 51 10.93 1.08 -0.53
CA LYS A 51 11.52 2.33 -1.00
C LYS A 51 10.50 3.06 -1.87
N LEU A 52 10.24 4.32 -1.56
CA LEU A 52 9.41 5.19 -2.42
C LEU A 52 10.31 5.90 -3.43
N THR A 53 9.89 5.92 -4.68
CA THR A 53 10.55 6.61 -5.80
C THR A 53 9.53 7.49 -6.52
N THR A 54 9.99 8.62 -7.06
CA THR A 54 9.17 9.56 -7.86
C THR A 54 9.27 9.22 -9.33
#